data_AF-A0A383ECD4-F1
#
_entry.id   AF-A0A383ECD4-F1
#
_cell.length_a   1.000
_cell.length_b   1.000
_cell.length_c   1.000
_cell.angle_alpha   90.00
_cell.angle_beta   90.00
_cell.angle_gamma   90.00
#
_symmetry.space_group_name_H-M   'P 1'
#
loop_
_entity.id
_entity.type
_entity.pdbx_description
1 polymer ?
#
loop_
_entity_poly.entity_id
_entity_poly.type
_entity_poly.pdbx_seq_one_letter_code
_entity_poly.pdbx_strand_id
1 'polypeptide(L)'
;LGNAFEEQGKLKEAINCYERANTTLSRAKLLECVYTLGQKDRFYRLLEKITQEDKINLGVAAISAFGSNQFGCRDPYPFCNRPLDFIYLDSIASTPDKSSGLLHDIQKQIVDLQLDRQSQALLKSGIQSAGNLFVDPVGALANLEKIIRNQIAAYNSKYQESDCCFIKMWPRKYTLTGWYILMEKGGHLKSHNHPEGWLSGVLYLKIPPTKKDEGYIEFGLHRHDFPILKS
;
A
#
# COMPACT_ATOMS: atom_id res chain seq x y z
N LEU A 1 25.17 6.13 -0.39
CA LEU A 1 25.60 7.02 -1.50
C LEU A 1 24.48 7.27 -2.50
N GLY A 2 23.84 6.23 -3.07
CA GLY A 2 22.73 6.40 -4.03
C GLY A 2 21.64 7.37 -3.56
N ASN A 3 21.04 7.12 -2.39
CA ASN A 3 19.96 7.97 -1.85
C ASN A 3 20.40 9.43 -1.68
N ALA A 4 21.61 9.67 -1.19
CA ALA A 4 22.13 11.03 -1.01
C ALA A 4 22.33 11.76 -2.36
N PHE A 5 22.66 11.04 -3.44
CA PHE A 5 22.72 11.63 -4.79
C PHE A 5 21.33 11.89 -5.36
N GLU A 6 20.38 10.98 -5.15
CA GLU A 6 18.97 11.14 -5.54
C GLU A 6 18.37 12.39 -4.89
N GLU A 7 18.54 12.57 -3.57
CA GLU A 7 18.08 13.74 -2.81
C GLU A 7 18.69 15.07 -3.31
N GLN A 8 19.91 15.02 -3.88
CA GLN A 8 20.57 16.18 -4.48
C GLN A 8 20.18 16.41 -5.95
N GLY A 9 19.30 15.59 -6.53
CA GLY A 9 18.96 15.62 -7.96
C GLY A 9 20.06 15.09 -8.89
N LYS A 10 21.13 14.50 -8.34
CA LYS A 10 22.26 13.92 -9.10
C LYS A 10 21.93 12.50 -9.56
N LEU A 11 20.92 12.41 -10.43
CA LEU A 11 20.32 11.12 -10.80
C LEU A 11 21.28 10.17 -11.53
N LYS A 12 22.25 10.68 -12.30
CA LYS A 12 23.21 9.81 -13.01
C LYS A 12 24.16 9.11 -12.03
N GLU A 13 24.62 9.83 -11.02
CA GLU A 13 25.46 9.31 -9.94
C GLU A 13 24.68 8.35 -9.05
N ALA A 14 23.41 8.67 -8.76
CA ALA A 14 22.51 7.77 -8.04
C ALA A 14 22.33 6.44 -8.79
N ILE A 15 22.06 6.50 -10.09
CA ILE A 15 21.93 5.32 -10.97
C ILE A 15 23.16 4.43 -10.90
N ASN A 16 24.37 4.99 -11.04
CA ASN A 16 25.62 4.19 -10.94
C ASN A 16 25.74 3.51 -9.58
N CYS A 17 25.38 4.21 -8.49
CA CYS A 17 25.37 3.60 -7.16
C CYS A 17 24.38 2.44 -7.05
N TYR A 18 23.16 2.60 -7.58
CA TYR A 18 22.13 1.56 -7.50
C TYR A 18 22.44 0.35 -8.39
N GLU A 19 22.96 0.56 -9.60
CA GLU A 19 23.41 -0.51 -10.50
C GLU A 19 24.50 -1.37 -9.84
N ARG A 20 25.43 -0.73 -9.12
CA ARG A 20 26.48 -1.44 -8.37
C ARG A 20 25.96 -2.17 -7.15
N ALA A 21 24.98 -1.62 -6.45
CA ALA A 21 24.43 -2.20 -5.23
C ALA A 21 23.60 -3.47 -5.53
N ASN A 22 22.75 -3.43 -6.56
CA ASN A 22 21.87 -4.51 -7.01
C ASN A 22 21.13 -5.29 -5.89
N THR A 23 20.75 -4.60 -4.81
CA THR A 23 19.89 -5.09 -3.74
C THR A 23 18.40 -4.92 -4.10
N THR A 24 17.51 -5.62 -3.39
CA THR A 24 16.05 -5.49 -3.51
C THR A 24 15.59 -4.02 -3.51
N LEU A 25 16.08 -3.21 -2.56
CA LEU A 25 15.71 -1.79 -2.47
C LEU A 25 16.30 -0.97 -3.63
N SER A 26 17.56 -1.21 -3.98
CA SER A 26 18.24 -0.42 -5.02
C SER A 26 17.64 -0.60 -6.42
N ARG A 27 17.02 -1.76 -6.71
CA ARG A 27 16.39 -2.05 -8.01
C ARG A 27 15.21 -1.15 -8.31
N ALA A 28 14.34 -0.93 -7.31
CA ALA A 28 13.25 0.02 -7.42
C ALA A 28 13.78 1.45 -7.61
N LYS A 29 14.74 1.86 -6.77
CA LYS A 29 15.38 3.19 -6.85
C LYS A 29 16.09 3.48 -8.17
N LEU A 30 16.72 2.47 -8.76
CA LEU A 30 17.30 2.54 -10.09
C LEU A 30 16.25 2.89 -11.15
N LEU A 31 15.14 2.14 -11.16
CA LEU A 31 14.04 2.36 -12.11
C LEU A 31 13.38 3.74 -11.90
N GLU A 32 13.21 4.17 -10.64
CA GLU A 32 12.71 5.52 -10.30
C GLU A 32 13.60 6.60 -10.92
N CYS A 33 14.92 6.54 -10.74
CA CYS A 33 15.84 7.52 -11.32
C CYS A 33 15.82 7.51 -12.87
N VAL A 34 15.80 6.32 -13.48
CA VAL A 34 15.78 6.16 -14.94
C VAL A 34 14.47 6.67 -15.54
N TYR A 35 13.34 6.44 -14.87
CA TYR A 35 12.05 7.01 -15.22
C TYR A 35 12.08 8.54 -15.14
N THR A 36 12.57 9.12 -14.04
CA THR A 36 12.64 10.57 -13.84
C THR A 36 13.48 11.27 -14.92
N LEU A 37 14.51 10.59 -15.46
CA LEU A 37 15.30 11.08 -16.60
C LEU A 37 14.60 10.91 -17.97
N GLY A 38 13.38 10.36 -18.02
CA GLY A 38 12.63 10.12 -19.25
C GLY A 38 13.19 8.99 -20.13
N GLN A 39 14.08 8.14 -19.60
CA GLN A 39 14.81 7.14 -20.38
C GLN A 39 13.99 5.85 -20.57
N LYS A 40 12.87 5.93 -21.31
CA LYS A 40 11.92 4.82 -21.52
C LYS A 40 12.59 3.50 -21.95
N ASP A 41 13.45 3.51 -22.97
CA ASP A 41 14.07 2.28 -23.48
C ASP A 41 15.05 1.66 -22.47
N ARG A 42 15.75 2.49 -21.69
CA ARG A 42 16.62 2.00 -20.62
C ARG A 42 15.79 1.44 -19.47
N PHE A 43 14.69 2.09 -19.13
CA PHE A 43 13.75 1.64 -18.09
C PHE A 43 13.31 0.21 -18.36
N TYR A 44 12.78 -0.07 -19.56
CA TYR A 44 12.29 -1.42 -19.88
C TYR A 44 13.38 -2.47 -20.02
N ARG A 45 14.57 -2.12 -20.54
CA ARG A 45 15.71 -3.07 -20.55
C ARG A 45 16.15 -3.45 -19.13
N LEU A 46 16.19 -2.48 -18.22
CA LEU A 46 16.54 -2.75 -16.81
C LEU A 46 15.44 -3.55 -16.11
N LEU A 47 14.18 -3.20 -16.35
CA LEU A 47 13.03 -3.90 -15.80
C LEU A 47 12.99 -5.37 -16.25
N GLU A 48 13.24 -5.64 -17.53
CA GLU A 48 13.32 -6.99 -18.06
C GLU A 48 14.42 -7.79 -17.35
N LYS A 49 15.63 -7.22 -17.21
CA LYS A 49 16.74 -7.85 -16.49
C LYS A 49 16.35 -8.16 -15.04
N ILE A 50 15.77 -7.19 -14.32
CA ILE A 50 15.32 -7.37 -12.93
C ILE A 50 14.27 -8.48 -12.85
N THR A 51 13.33 -8.55 -13.80
CA THR A 51 12.25 -9.55 -13.83
C THR A 51 12.76 -10.98 -13.94
N GLN A 52 13.92 -11.19 -14.59
CA GLN A 52 14.55 -12.52 -14.65
C GLN A 52 15.10 -12.96 -13.28
N GLU A 53 15.51 -12.01 -12.44
CA GLU A 53 16.11 -12.27 -11.12
C GLU A 53 15.07 -12.27 -9.98
N ASP A 54 14.08 -11.38 -10.05
CA ASP A 54 13.13 -11.12 -8.97
C ASP A 54 11.78 -10.66 -9.54
N LYS A 55 10.75 -11.47 -9.29
CA LYS A 55 9.38 -11.29 -9.81
C LYS A 55 8.40 -10.74 -8.76
N ILE A 56 8.85 -10.56 -7.51
CA ILE A 56 8.00 -10.19 -6.37
C ILE A 56 8.48 -8.95 -5.63
N ASN A 57 9.37 -8.16 -6.24
CA ASN A 57 9.84 -6.92 -5.68
C ASN A 57 8.73 -5.86 -5.73
N LEU A 58 8.15 -5.54 -4.56
CA LEU A 58 7.03 -4.62 -4.43
C LEU A 58 7.36 -3.20 -4.90
N GLY A 59 8.58 -2.74 -4.65
CA GLY A 59 9.05 -1.43 -5.10
C GLY A 59 9.15 -1.37 -6.63
N VAL A 60 9.70 -2.42 -7.24
CA VAL A 60 9.77 -2.56 -8.71
C VAL A 60 8.37 -2.65 -9.32
N ALA A 61 7.45 -3.39 -8.70
CA ALA A 61 6.06 -3.47 -9.15
C ALA A 61 5.39 -2.09 -9.15
N ALA A 62 5.57 -1.31 -8.09
CA ALA A 62 4.99 0.04 -7.98
C ALA A 62 5.51 0.98 -9.09
N ILE A 63 6.83 1.06 -9.28
CA ILE A 63 7.40 1.94 -10.32
C ILE A 63 7.12 1.42 -11.74
N SER A 64 7.00 0.10 -11.94
CA SER A 64 6.64 -0.49 -13.22
C SER A 64 5.20 -0.16 -13.63
N ALA A 65 4.25 -0.33 -12.71
CA ALA A 65 2.84 0.00 -12.95
C ALA A 65 2.66 1.49 -13.26
N PHE A 66 3.30 2.36 -12.47
CA PHE A 66 3.30 3.80 -12.70
C PHE A 66 3.94 4.15 -14.05
N GLY A 67 5.17 3.71 -14.28
CA GLY A 67 5.91 4.02 -15.50
C GLY A 67 5.19 3.53 -16.76
N SER A 68 4.60 2.34 -16.72
CA SER A 68 3.84 1.78 -17.84
C SER A 68 2.56 2.56 -18.14
N ASN A 69 1.83 2.96 -17.09
CA ASN A 69 0.69 3.85 -17.24
C ASN A 69 1.07 5.19 -17.91
N GLN A 70 2.17 5.79 -17.45
CA GLN A 70 2.65 7.08 -17.95
C GLN A 70 3.23 7.00 -19.37
N PHE A 71 3.92 5.90 -19.70
CA PHE A 71 4.46 5.64 -21.04
C PHE A 71 3.42 5.08 -22.04
N GLY A 72 2.18 4.85 -21.60
CA GLY A 72 1.09 4.38 -22.43
C GLY A 72 1.23 2.92 -22.90
N CYS A 73 1.87 2.06 -22.12
CA CYS A 73 2.05 0.64 -22.44
C CYS A 73 1.60 -0.29 -21.31
N ARG A 74 1.49 -1.58 -21.61
CA ARG A 74 1.16 -2.60 -20.59
C ARG A 74 2.33 -2.79 -19.64
N ASP A 75 2.03 -2.95 -18.36
CA ASP A 75 3.04 -3.27 -17.34
C ASP A 75 3.56 -4.70 -17.54
N PRO A 76 4.86 -4.87 -17.86
CA PRO A 76 5.44 -6.19 -18.09
C PRO A 76 5.91 -6.87 -16.78
N TYR A 77 5.91 -6.16 -15.65
CA TYR A 77 6.34 -6.75 -14.38
C TYR A 77 5.26 -7.70 -13.84
N PRO A 78 5.58 -8.96 -13.53
CA PRO A 78 4.57 -10.00 -13.33
C PRO A 78 3.89 -9.96 -11.95
N PHE A 79 4.33 -9.09 -11.02
CA PHE A 79 3.79 -9.06 -9.67
C PHE A 79 2.30 -8.73 -9.62
N CYS A 80 1.92 -7.51 -10.00
CA CYS A 80 0.55 -7.04 -9.99
C CYS A 80 0.38 -5.98 -11.08
N ASN A 81 0.34 -6.42 -12.35
CA ASN A 81 0.35 -5.55 -13.53
C ASN A 81 -0.97 -4.78 -13.78
N ARG A 82 -2.02 -5.07 -12.98
CA ARG A 82 -3.32 -4.40 -13.02
C ARG A 82 -3.83 -4.14 -11.59
N PRO A 83 -3.12 -3.34 -10.78
CA PRO A 83 -3.37 -3.29 -9.33
C PRO A 83 -4.74 -2.73 -8.95
N LEU A 84 -5.35 -1.88 -9.79
CA LEU A 84 -6.70 -1.35 -9.55
C LEU A 84 -7.81 -2.40 -9.68
N ASP A 85 -7.58 -3.49 -10.43
CA ASP A 85 -8.56 -4.58 -10.55
C ASP A 85 -8.67 -5.42 -9.28
N PHE A 86 -7.67 -5.30 -8.40
CA PHE A 86 -7.55 -6.05 -7.16
C PHE A 86 -8.13 -5.29 -5.95
N ILE A 87 -8.83 -4.18 -6.19
CA ILE A 87 -9.57 -3.47 -5.13
C ILE A 87 -10.77 -4.33 -4.70
N TYR A 88 -10.93 -4.49 -3.39
CA TYR A 88 -12.02 -5.27 -2.80
C TYR A 88 -12.72 -4.46 -1.74
N LEU A 89 -14.04 -4.32 -1.87
CA LEU A 89 -14.91 -3.65 -0.92
C LEU A 89 -15.91 -4.67 -0.40
N ASP A 90 -16.03 -4.75 0.92
CA ASP A 90 -17.03 -5.57 1.60
C ASP A 90 -17.47 -4.89 2.90
N SER A 91 -18.62 -5.32 3.42
CA SER A 91 -19.15 -4.90 4.71
C SER A 91 -18.98 -6.01 5.73
N ILE A 92 -18.34 -5.69 6.86
CA ILE A 92 -18.26 -6.60 8.01
C ILE A 92 -19.66 -6.83 8.64
N ALA A 93 -20.64 -6.00 8.29
CA ALA A 93 -22.02 -6.11 8.76
C ALA A 93 -22.86 -7.03 7.84
N SER A 94 -22.71 -8.34 7.98
CA SER A 94 -23.61 -9.30 7.31
C SER A 94 -24.97 -9.44 8.03
N THR A 95 -25.08 -9.00 9.30
CA THR A 95 -26.35 -8.84 10.02
C THR A 95 -26.35 -7.56 10.90
N PRO A 96 -27.36 -6.68 10.80
CA PRO A 96 -27.36 -5.34 11.44
C PRO A 96 -27.14 -5.33 12.96
N ASP A 97 -27.73 -6.30 13.67
CA ASP A 97 -27.73 -6.33 15.14
C ASP A 97 -26.39 -6.76 15.76
N LYS A 98 -25.59 -7.56 15.05
CA LYS A 98 -24.26 -8.01 15.55
C LYS A 98 -23.14 -7.04 15.18
N SER A 99 -23.30 -6.31 14.08
CA SER A 99 -22.29 -5.37 13.60
C SER A 99 -22.19 -4.09 14.43
N SER A 100 -23.31 -3.59 14.95
CA SER A 100 -23.33 -2.37 15.76
C SER A 100 -22.64 -2.59 17.11
N GLY A 101 -22.90 -3.74 17.75
CA GLY A 101 -22.23 -4.15 19.00
C GLY A 101 -20.71 -4.30 18.82
N LEU A 102 -20.28 -5.04 17.79
CA LEU A 102 -18.85 -5.23 17.53
C LEU A 102 -18.10 -3.91 17.27
N LEU A 103 -18.65 -3.04 16.43
CA LEU A 103 -18.02 -1.74 16.14
C LEU A 103 -17.94 -0.87 17.40
N HIS A 104 -18.99 -0.89 18.22
CA HIS A 104 -19.00 -0.20 19.51
C HIS A 104 -17.92 -0.74 20.46
N ASP A 105 -17.82 -2.07 20.59
CA ASP A 105 -16.85 -2.72 21.46
C ASP A 105 -15.40 -2.45 21.01
N ILE A 106 -15.14 -2.45 19.69
CA ILE A 106 -13.83 -2.07 19.14
C ILE A 106 -13.50 -0.61 19.48
N GLN A 107 -14.42 0.32 19.22
CA GLN A 107 -14.20 1.73 19.53
C GLN A 107 -13.93 1.96 21.02
N LYS A 108 -14.74 1.33 21.87
CA LYS A 108 -14.57 1.40 23.32
C LYS A 108 -13.21 0.86 23.74
N GLN A 109 -12.83 -0.33 23.26
CA GLN A 109 -11.55 -0.93 23.62
C GLN A 109 -10.36 -0.07 23.16
N ILE A 110 -10.41 0.53 21.96
CA ILE A 110 -9.35 1.44 21.49
C ILE A 110 -9.19 2.66 22.42
N VAL A 111 -10.30 3.21 22.90
CA VAL A 111 -10.29 4.33 23.86
C VAL A 111 -9.73 3.88 25.21
N ASP A 112 -10.18 2.72 25.72
CA ASP A 112 -9.77 2.18 27.01
C ASP A 112 -8.27 1.82 27.05
N LEU A 113 -7.68 1.42 25.91
CA LEU A 113 -6.25 1.12 25.79
C LEU A 113 -5.34 2.33 25.95
N GLN A 114 -5.88 3.57 25.89
CA GLN A 114 -5.12 4.82 26.02
C GLN A 114 -3.83 4.83 25.18
N LEU A 115 -3.93 4.36 23.94
CA LEU A 115 -2.77 4.18 23.06
C LEU A 115 -2.01 5.49 22.87
N ASP A 116 -0.67 5.38 22.96
CA ASP A 116 0.22 6.49 22.64
C ASP A 116 -0.03 6.99 21.21
N ARG A 117 0.22 8.29 21.01
CA ARG A 117 0.05 8.92 19.71
C ARG A 117 1.37 8.94 18.96
N GLN A 118 1.33 8.56 17.69
CA GLN A 118 2.47 8.65 16.80
C GLN A 118 2.27 9.79 15.81
N SER A 119 3.30 10.64 15.67
CA SER A 119 3.34 11.63 14.60
C SER A 119 3.50 10.93 13.25
N GLN A 120 2.63 11.27 12.29
CA GLN A 120 2.64 10.74 10.94
C GLN A 120 2.69 11.91 9.96
N ALA A 121 3.80 12.07 9.24
CA ALA A 121 4.05 13.21 8.35
C ALA A 121 3.03 13.30 7.19
N LEU A 122 2.44 12.16 6.80
CA LEU A 122 1.43 12.07 5.75
C LEU A 122 0.03 12.43 6.23
N LEU A 123 -0.23 12.40 7.54
CA LEU A 123 -1.53 12.67 8.13
C LEU A 123 -1.66 14.17 8.42
N LYS A 124 -2.75 14.76 7.94
CA LYS A 124 -3.17 16.13 8.26
C LYS A 124 -4.40 16.08 9.16
N SER A 125 -4.44 16.97 10.15
CA SER A 125 -5.55 17.15 11.09
C SER A 125 -6.11 15.84 11.64
N GLY A 126 -5.27 15.08 12.34
CA GLY A 126 -5.63 13.81 12.94
C GLY A 126 -4.49 13.22 13.77
N ILE A 127 -4.76 12.07 14.38
CA ILE A 127 -3.79 11.29 15.15
C ILE A 127 -3.77 9.85 14.68
N GLN A 128 -2.60 9.23 14.78
CA GLN A 128 -2.41 7.79 14.58
C GLN A 128 -1.97 7.17 15.92
N SER A 129 -2.47 5.99 16.26
CA SER A 129 -1.96 5.22 17.40
C SER A 129 -0.56 4.69 17.12
N ALA A 130 0.31 4.70 18.12
CA ALA A 130 1.58 4.00 18.08
C ALA A 130 1.39 2.48 18.20
N GLY A 131 2.42 1.73 17.79
CA GLY A 131 2.44 0.27 17.94
C GLY A 131 1.50 -0.46 16.98
N ASN A 132 1.33 -1.75 17.23
CA ASN A 132 0.51 -2.64 16.42
C ASN A 132 -0.65 -3.20 17.26
N LEU A 133 -1.88 -2.92 16.85
CA LEU A 133 -3.11 -3.35 17.51
C LEU A 133 -3.31 -4.87 17.53
N PHE A 134 -2.57 -5.60 16.70
CA PHE A 134 -2.70 -7.05 16.52
C PHE A 134 -1.52 -7.83 17.14
N VAL A 135 -0.79 -7.23 18.08
CA VAL A 135 0.15 -7.97 18.95
C VAL A 135 -0.65 -8.50 20.13
N ASP A 136 -0.75 -9.83 20.22
CA ASP A 136 -1.51 -10.56 21.25
C ASP A 136 -2.88 -9.93 21.57
N PRO A 137 -3.76 -9.72 20.56
CA PRO A 137 -4.99 -9.00 20.77
C PRO A 137 -5.95 -9.78 21.66
N VAL A 138 -6.70 -9.06 22.48
CA VAL A 138 -7.73 -9.60 23.38
C VAL A 138 -9.08 -8.94 23.13
N GLY A 139 -10.17 -9.54 23.59
CA GLY A 139 -11.50 -8.95 23.52
C GLY A 139 -11.96 -8.64 22.09
N ALA A 140 -12.46 -7.43 21.87
CA ALA A 140 -13.00 -6.99 20.58
C ALA A 140 -11.94 -6.89 19.48
N LEU A 141 -10.69 -6.55 19.82
CA LEU A 141 -9.57 -6.56 18.86
C LEU A 141 -9.22 -7.98 18.37
N ALA A 142 -9.34 -9.00 19.21
CA ALA A 142 -9.16 -10.39 18.80
C ALA A 142 -10.26 -10.87 17.84
N ASN A 143 -11.51 -10.45 18.12
CA ASN A 143 -12.64 -10.71 17.22
C ASN A 143 -12.44 -9.99 15.87
N LEU A 144 -11.97 -8.74 15.89
CA LEU A 144 -11.64 -7.99 14.69
C LEU A 144 -10.53 -8.66 13.87
N GLU A 145 -9.45 -9.12 14.52
CA GLU A 145 -8.39 -9.87 13.84
C GLU A 145 -8.96 -11.07 13.08
N LYS A 146 -9.80 -11.87 13.74
CA LYS A 146 -10.42 -13.06 13.12
C LYS A 146 -11.24 -12.68 11.89
N ILE A 147 -12.01 -11.60 11.97
CA ILE A 147 -12.81 -11.10 10.85
C ILE A 147 -11.92 -10.64 9.69
N ILE A 148 -10.86 -9.88 9.97
CA ILE A 148 -9.91 -9.43 8.95
C ILE A 148 -9.28 -10.64 8.26
N ARG A 149 -8.84 -11.65 9.02
CA ARG A 149 -8.26 -12.89 8.45
C ARG A 149 -9.25 -13.64 7.56
N ASN A 150 -10.53 -13.70 7.93
CA ASN A 150 -11.57 -14.28 7.08
C ASN A 150 -11.75 -13.49 5.78
N GLN A 151 -11.72 -12.16 5.86
CA GLN A 151 -11.83 -11.28 4.68
C GLN A 151 -10.60 -11.39 3.77
N ILE A 152 -9.39 -11.57 4.32
CA ILE A 152 -8.17 -11.88 3.57
C ILE A 152 -8.31 -13.22 2.83
N ALA A 153 -8.89 -14.24 3.48
CA ALA A 153 -9.14 -15.53 2.83
C ALA A 153 -10.20 -15.43 1.72
N ALA A 154 -11.27 -14.67 1.93
CA ALA A 154 -12.30 -14.39 0.93
C ALA A 154 -11.71 -13.63 -0.27
N TYR A 155 -10.88 -12.62 -0.01
CA TYR A 155 -10.14 -11.88 -1.02
C TYR A 155 -9.29 -12.79 -1.90
N ASN A 156 -8.45 -13.64 -1.28
CA ASN A 156 -7.61 -14.58 -2.02
C ASN A 156 -8.46 -15.54 -2.86
N SER A 157 -9.53 -16.06 -2.30
CA SER A 157 -10.46 -16.98 -3.01
C SER A 157 -11.12 -16.30 -4.22
N LYS A 158 -11.53 -15.03 -4.08
CA LYS A 158 -12.12 -14.26 -5.17
C LYS A 158 -11.17 -14.11 -6.36
N TYR A 159 -9.89 -13.90 -6.09
CA TYR A 159 -8.89 -13.62 -7.12
C TYR A 159 -8.02 -14.82 -7.51
N GLN A 160 -8.28 -16.02 -6.98
CA GLN A 160 -7.40 -17.20 -7.08
C GLN A 160 -6.99 -17.60 -8.51
N GLU A 161 -7.83 -17.32 -9.51
CA GLU A 161 -7.56 -17.64 -10.92
C GLU A 161 -6.73 -16.56 -11.64
N SER A 162 -6.34 -15.48 -10.95
CA SER A 162 -5.60 -14.38 -11.56
C SER A 162 -4.17 -14.79 -11.91
N ASP A 163 -3.74 -14.48 -13.13
CA ASP A 163 -2.40 -14.75 -13.61
C ASP A 163 -1.40 -13.62 -13.28
N CYS A 164 -1.11 -13.46 -11.98
CA CYS A 164 -0.07 -12.56 -11.50
C CYS A 164 0.63 -13.15 -10.25
N CYS A 165 1.88 -12.74 -9.99
CA CYS A 165 2.62 -13.28 -8.84
C CYS A 165 2.02 -12.86 -7.50
N PHE A 166 1.31 -11.73 -7.43
CA PHE A 166 0.59 -11.29 -6.23
C PHE A 166 -0.39 -12.35 -5.71
N ILE A 167 -1.12 -13.01 -6.60
CA ILE A 167 -2.03 -14.12 -6.25
C ILE A 167 -1.29 -15.46 -6.24
N LYS A 168 -0.52 -15.77 -7.28
CA LYS A 168 0.14 -17.08 -7.43
C LYS A 168 1.18 -17.38 -6.34
N MET A 169 1.75 -16.33 -5.73
CA MET A 169 2.75 -16.45 -4.66
C MET A 169 2.19 -16.01 -3.31
N TRP A 170 0.89 -16.21 -3.08
CA TRP A 170 0.22 -15.85 -1.82
C TRP A 170 0.95 -16.40 -0.58
N PRO A 171 1.27 -15.56 0.42
CA PRO A 171 2.00 -15.99 1.62
C PRO A 171 1.24 -17.05 2.42
N ARG A 172 1.91 -18.16 2.75
CA ARG A 172 1.35 -19.21 3.63
C ARG A 172 1.21 -18.78 5.08
N LYS A 173 2.06 -17.86 5.52
CA LYS A 173 2.07 -17.28 6.87
C LYS A 173 2.24 -15.77 6.72
N TYR A 174 1.48 -15.02 7.53
CA TYR A 174 1.55 -13.58 7.59
C TYR A 174 1.14 -13.09 8.99
N THR A 175 1.71 -11.97 9.39
CA THR A 175 1.29 -11.20 10.56
C THR A 175 0.37 -10.07 10.11
N LEU A 176 -0.49 -9.61 11.01
CA LEU A 176 -1.21 -8.36 10.80
C LEU A 176 -0.46 -7.24 11.50
N THR A 177 -0.29 -6.13 10.79
CA THR A 177 0.17 -4.87 11.36
C THR A 177 -0.92 -3.85 11.12
N GLY A 178 -1.43 -3.26 12.19
CA GLY A 178 -2.50 -2.28 12.10
C GLY A 178 -2.44 -1.28 13.23
N TRP A 179 -2.95 -0.09 12.93
CA TRP A 179 -3.04 1.04 13.83
C TRP A 179 -4.38 1.73 13.63
N TYR A 180 -4.77 2.50 14.63
CA TYR A 180 -5.97 3.32 14.60
C TYR A 180 -5.64 4.72 14.10
N ILE A 181 -6.54 5.31 13.31
CA ILE A 181 -6.46 6.70 12.88
C ILE A 181 -7.76 7.40 13.27
N LEU A 182 -7.63 8.51 13.99
CA LEU A 182 -8.71 9.48 14.22
C LEU A 182 -8.43 10.71 13.36
N MET A 183 -9.24 10.90 12.32
CA MET A 183 -9.22 12.13 11.54
C MET A 183 -10.23 13.13 12.09
N GLU A 184 -9.80 14.38 12.20
CA GLU A 184 -10.64 15.51 12.57
C GLU A 184 -11.07 16.29 11.32
N LYS A 185 -11.84 17.37 11.51
CA LYS A 185 -12.34 18.18 10.40
C LYS A 185 -11.19 18.70 9.52
N GLY A 186 -11.29 18.46 8.21
CA GLY A 186 -10.26 18.82 7.22
C GLY A 186 -9.07 17.86 7.19
N GLY A 187 -9.12 16.77 7.95
CA GLY A 187 -8.09 15.74 7.95
C GLY A 187 -8.08 14.89 6.70
N HIS A 188 -6.88 14.49 6.29
CA HIS A 188 -6.64 13.59 5.16
C HIS A 188 -5.27 12.93 5.28
N LEU A 189 -5.10 11.80 4.61
CA LEU A 189 -3.80 11.17 4.38
C LEU A 189 -3.35 11.48 2.95
N LYS A 190 -2.09 11.90 2.80
CA LYS A 190 -1.48 12.02 1.46
C LYS A 190 -1.39 10.66 0.78
N SER A 191 -1.41 10.66 -0.56
CA SER A 191 -1.19 9.45 -1.36
C SER A 191 0.13 8.76 -0.97
N HIS A 192 0.07 7.44 -0.75
CA HIS A 192 1.20 6.59 -0.38
C HIS A 192 0.88 5.12 -0.66
N ASN A 193 1.90 4.28 -0.56
CA ASN A 193 1.76 2.83 -0.54
C ASN A 193 2.37 2.24 0.76
N HIS A 194 2.23 0.93 0.95
CA HIS A 194 2.87 0.18 2.02
C HIS A 194 3.96 -0.73 1.43
N PRO A 195 5.22 -0.27 1.33
CA PRO A 195 6.27 -0.97 0.59
C PRO A 195 6.66 -2.33 1.17
N GLU A 196 6.29 -2.63 2.42
CA GLU A 196 6.57 -3.89 3.12
C GLU A 196 5.36 -4.84 3.18
N GLY A 197 4.16 -4.37 2.83
CA GLY A 197 2.92 -5.14 2.95
C GLY A 197 2.59 -5.92 1.68
N TRP A 198 2.24 -7.21 1.82
CA TRP A 198 1.71 -7.99 0.69
C TRP A 198 0.30 -7.55 0.31
N LEU A 199 -0.55 -7.31 1.31
CA LEU A 199 -1.91 -6.81 1.19
C LEU A 199 -2.11 -5.69 2.23
N SER A 200 -2.82 -4.64 1.83
CA SER A 200 -3.21 -3.54 2.72
C SER A 200 -4.72 -3.34 2.67
N GLY A 201 -5.29 -2.78 3.73
CA GLY A 201 -6.71 -2.51 3.82
C GLY A 201 -7.03 -1.51 4.93
N VAL A 202 -8.26 -1.02 4.92
CA VAL A 202 -8.80 -0.09 5.91
C VAL A 202 -10.18 -0.55 6.35
N LEU A 203 -10.48 -0.41 7.64
CA LEU A 203 -11.81 -0.58 8.20
C LEU A 203 -12.30 0.76 8.75
N TYR A 204 -13.46 1.19 8.28
CA TYR A 204 -14.12 2.37 8.79
C TYR A 204 -14.95 2.04 10.03
N LEU A 205 -14.51 2.51 11.19
CA LEU A 205 -15.26 2.39 12.44
C LEU A 205 -16.35 3.46 12.58
N LYS A 206 -16.08 4.65 12.06
CA LYS A 206 -16.99 5.81 12.09
C LYS A 206 -16.67 6.72 10.91
N ILE A 207 -17.72 7.17 10.24
CA ILE A 207 -17.64 8.07 9.07
C ILE A 207 -18.56 9.27 9.36
N PRO A 208 -18.20 10.52 9.01
CA PRO A 208 -19.07 11.66 9.19
C PRO A 208 -20.39 11.53 8.39
N PRO A 209 -21.50 12.11 8.88
CA PRO A 209 -22.78 12.13 8.17
C PRO A 209 -22.77 13.22 7.09
N THR A 210 -22.04 13.05 5.98
CA THR A 210 -22.00 14.04 4.89
C THR A 210 -22.35 13.45 3.52
N LYS A 211 -22.76 14.32 2.57
CA LYS A 211 -23.41 13.99 1.28
C LYS A 211 -22.45 14.02 0.06
N LYS A 212 -21.12 13.96 0.26
CA LYS A 212 -20.09 14.00 -0.80
C LYS A 212 -19.11 12.83 -0.64
N ASP A 213 -18.13 12.71 -1.53
CA ASP A 213 -17.01 11.72 -1.46
C ASP A 213 -16.03 11.97 -0.29
N GLU A 214 -16.49 12.57 0.80
CA GLU A 214 -15.68 12.88 1.99
C GLU A 214 -15.51 11.62 2.86
N GLY A 215 -14.26 11.35 3.25
CA GLY A 215 -13.94 10.24 4.15
C GLY A 215 -13.67 8.90 3.45
N TYR A 216 -13.82 8.82 2.12
CA TYR A 216 -13.43 7.64 1.35
C TYR A 216 -11.95 7.64 0.99
N ILE A 217 -11.47 6.44 0.69
CA ILE A 217 -10.15 6.23 0.09
C ILE A 217 -10.22 6.46 -1.41
N GLU A 218 -9.23 7.16 -1.95
CA GLU A 218 -9.02 7.30 -3.39
C GLU A 218 -7.88 6.36 -3.81
N PHE A 219 -8.09 5.62 -4.90
CA PHE A 219 -7.07 4.75 -5.48
C PHE A 219 -6.59 5.32 -6.82
N GLY A 220 -5.28 5.36 -7.02
CA GLY A 220 -4.69 5.81 -8.26
C GLY A 220 -3.33 5.16 -8.49
N LEU A 221 -2.88 5.20 -9.74
CA LEU A 221 -1.53 4.81 -10.11
C LEU A 221 -0.53 5.97 -10.00
N HIS A 222 -1.01 7.20 -9.78
CA HIS A 222 -0.18 8.38 -9.81
C HIS A 222 0.65 8.54 -8.54
N ARG A 223 1.90 8.95 -8.75
CA ARG A 223 2.84 9.37 -7.71
C ARG A 223 3.28 10.81 -7.99
N HIS A 224 2.96 11.72 -7.07
CA HIS A 224 3.16 13.16 -7.28
C HIS A 224 4.63 13.61 -7.25
N ASP A 225 5.53 12.75 -6.81
CA ASP A 225 6.98 12.95 -6.77
C ASP A 225 7.68 12.61 -8.11
N PHE A 226 6.95 12.12 -9.11
CA PHE A 226 7.49 11.78 -10.43
C PHE A 226 6.92 12.65 -11.55
N PRO A 227 7.68 12.85 -12.65
CA PRO A 227 7.15 13.50 -13.85
C PRO A 227 5.90 12.79 -14.39
N ILE A 228 4.83 13.55 -14.63
CA ILE A 228 3.59 13.07 -15.22
C ILE A 228 3.63 13.33 -16.72
N LEU A 229 3.52 12.26 -17.51
CA LEU A 229 3.47 12.30 -18.98
C LEU A 229 2.04 12.14 -19.50
N LYS A 230 1.19 11.45 -18.74
CA LYS A 230 -0.21 11.20 -19.05
C LYS A 230 -1.07 11.63 -17.87
N SER A 231 -1.90 12.65 -18.10
CA SER A 231 -2.95 13.15 -17.18
C SER A 231 -4.24 12.37 -17.33
#